data_AF-A0A924TM11-F1
#
_entry.id   AF-A0A924TM11-F1
#
_cell.length_a   1.000
_cell.length_b   1.000
_cell.length_c   1.000
_cell.angle_alpha   90.00
_cell.angle_beta   90.00
_cell.angle_gamma   90.00
#
_symmetry.space_group_name_H-M   'P 1'
#
loop_
_entity.id
_entity.type
_entity.pdbx_description
1 polymer ?
#
loop_
_entity_poly.entity_id
_entity_poly.type
_entity_poly.pdbx_seq_one_letter_code
_entity_poly.pdbx_strand_id
1 'polypeptide(L)'
;MKKVIFFFIFALVSHITKAQDFKGVKNAALLNQFELAKTELDKVMVDPKAQAKPEGYMWKTKIYAGFLVDEKAKLKYPNALVIADEAFTKYVQLDPTFKMVKDNNATDGPVNIFSSTFKDGVRTFNTKVWDSASYYFKFAV
;
A
#
# COMPACT_ATOMS: atom_id res chain seq x y z
N MET A 1 -16.39 43.82 16.42
CA MET A 1 -15.31 42.84 16.74
C MET A 1 -15.73 41.38 16.53
N LYS A 2 -16.87 40.90 17.07
CA LYS A 2 -17.35 39.51 16.84
C LYS A 2 -17.53 39.12 15.35
N LYS A 3 -17.93 40.07 14.49
CA LYS A 3 -18.09 39.84 13.03
C LYS A 3 -16.78 39.73 12.26
N VAL A 4 -15.69 40.34 12.77
CA VAL A 4 -14.36 40.31 12.12
C VAL A 4 -13.62 39.01 12.48
N ILE A 5 -13.83 38.50 13.71
CA ILE A 5 -13.30 37.20 14.16
C ILE A 5 -13.88 36.05 13.32
N PHE A 6 -15.17 36.11 12.97
CA PHE A 6 -15.79 35.09 12.11
C PHE A 6 -15.20 35.08 10.68
N PHE A 7 -14.83 36.24 10.15
CA PHE A 7 -14.20 36.37 8.83
C PHE A 7 -12.76 35.84 8.81
N PHE A 8 -12.01 36.03 9.90
CA PHE A 8 -10.66 35.49 10.06
C PHE A 8 -10.65 33.96 10.25
N ILE A 9 -11.63 33.40 10.96
CA ILE A 9 -11.78 31.95 11.09
C ILE A 9 -12.11 31.30 9.74
N PHE A 10 -12.93 31.96 8.89
CA PHE A 10 -13.25 31.46 7.55
C PHE A 10 -12.04 31.55 6.58
N ALA A 11 -11.20 32.57 6.72
CA ALA A 11 -9.98 32.75 5.90
C ALA A 11 -8.84 31.78 6.26
N LEU A 12 -8.87 31.16 7.45
CA LEU A 12 -7.91 30.12 7.84
C LEU A 12 -8.26 28.73 7.27
N VAL A 13 -9.51 28.51 6.84
CA VAL A 13 -9.94 27.22 6.24
C VAL A 13 -9.64 27.16 4.73
N SER A 14 -9.30 28.27 4.09
CA SER A 14 -9.11 28.34 2.63
C SER A 14 -7.74 27.89 2.11
N HIS A 15 -6.84 27.38 2.95
CA HIS A 15 -5.46 27.02 2.55
C HIS A 15 -5.13 25.52 2.48
N ILE A 16 -6.12 24.61 2.55
CA ILE A 16 -5.84 23.15 2.48
C ILE A 16 -6.15 22.53 1.10
N THR A 17 -6.26 23.33 0.04
CA THR A 17 -6.37 22.79 -1.32
C THR A 17 -4.98 22.62 -1.97
N LYS A 18 -4.03 22.02 -1.26
CA LYS A 18 -2.99 21.25 -1.94
C LYS A 18 -3.68 19.96 -2.35
N ALA A 19 -3.97 19.78 -3.64
CA ALA A 19 -4.34 18.45 -4.13
C ALA A 19 -3.23 17.50 -3.69
N GLN A 20 -3.51 16.62 -2.73
CA GLN A 20 -2.54 15.64 -2.28
C GLN A 20 -2.38 14.63 -3.42
N ASP A 21 -1.22 14.67 -4.07
CA ASP A 21 -0.86 13.75 -5.14
C ASP A 21 0.02 12.61 -4.59
N PHE A 22 0.26 11.60 -5.42
CA PHE A 22 1.07 10.44 -5.03
C PHE A 22 2.58 10.71 -5.05
N LYS A 23 3.05 11.95 -5.26
CA LYS A 23 4.49 12.23 -5.37
C LYS A 23 5.24 11.90 -4.08
N GLY A 24 4.68 12.25 -2.93
CA GLY A 24 5.24 11.90 -1.61
C GLY A 24 5.32 10.39 -1.40
N VAL A 25 4.24 9.68 -1.76
CA VAL A 25 4.14 8.22 -1.70
C VAL A 25 5.21 7.57 -2.57
N LYS A 26 5.30 7.98 -3.84
CA LYS A 26 6.29 7.50 -4.81
C LYS A 26 7.71 7.68 -4.30
N ASN A 27 8.06 8.89 -3.87
CA ASN A 27 9.41 9.18 -3.40
C ASN A 27 9.81 8.29 -2.22
N ALA A 28 8.96 8.19 -1.19
CA ALA A 28 9.23 7.36 -0.03
C ALA A 28 9.28 5.86 -0.38
N ALA A 29 8.35 5.38 -1.22
CA ALA A 29 8.29 3.97 -1.62
C ALA A 29 9.48 3.54 -2.48
N LEU A 30 9.98 4.40 -3.36
CA LEU A 30 11.18 4.11 -4.17
C LEU A 30 12.47 4.09 -3.33
N LEU A 31 12.48 4.81 -2.20
CA LEU A 31 13.57 4.78 -1.22
C LEU A 31 13.40 3.66 -0.17
N ASN A 32 12.41 2.78 -0.35
CA ASN A 32 12.03 1.73 0.61
C ASN A 32 11.73 2.24 2.03
N GLN A 33 11.38 3.53 2.17
CA GLN A 33 10.95 4.12 3.43
C GLN A 33 9.46 3.80 3.66
N PHE A 34 9.13 2.52 3.78
CA PHE A 34 7.74 2.02 3.71
C PHE A 34 6.83 2.58 4.81
N GLU A 35 7.37 2.88 6.00
CA GLU A 35 6.65 3.56 7.08
C GLU A 35 6.19 4.98 6.69
N LEU A 36 7.11 5.75 6.10
CA LEU A 36 6.80 7.09 5.60
C LEU A 36 5.86 7.00 4.40
N ALA A 37 6.12 6.08 3.48
CA ALA A 37 5.30 5.86 2.30
C ALA A 37 3.85 5.49 2.68
N LYS A 38 3.67 4.61 3.69
CA LYS A 38 2.35 4.29 4.26
C LYS A 38 1.67 5.54 4.80
N THR A 39 2.39 6.35 5.56
CA THR A 39 1.85 7.60 6.15
C THR A 39 1.42 8.59 5.06
N GLU A 40 2.21 8.77 4.01
CA GLU A 40 1.85 9.62 2.88
C GLU A 40 0.67 9.03 2.08
N LEU A 41 0.65 7.72 1.90
CA LEU A 41 -0.46 7.04 1.21
C LEU A 41 -1.77 7.22 1.97
N ASP A 42 -1.75 7.03 3.29
CA ASP A 42 -2.92 7.17 4.14
C ASP A 42 -3.51 8.59 4.05
N LYS A 43 -2.66 9.62 3.91
CA LYS A 43 -3.12 11.01 3.68
C LYS A 43 -3.83 11.15 2.33
N VAL A 44 -3.16 10.73 1.25
CA VAL A 44 -3.67 10.87 -0.13
C VAL A 44 -4.97 10.08 -0.32
N MET A 45 -5.04 8.87 0.24
CA MET A 45 -6.18 7.95 0.05
C MET A 45 -7.42 8.32 0.88
N VAL A 46 -7.42 9.44 1.62
CA VAL A 46 -8.66 10.01 2.18
C VAL A 46 -9.55 10.60 1.07
N ASP A 47 -8.96 11.09 -0.03
CA ASP A 47 -9.71 11.65 -1.15
C ASP A 47 -10.39 10.53 -1.98
N PRO A 48 -11.73 10.53 -2.13
CA PRO A 48 -12.45 9.58 -2.99
C PRO A 48 -11.93 9.56 -4.45
N LYS A 49 -11.44 10.69 -4.97
CA LYS A 49 -10.83 10.74 -6.31
C LYS A 49 -9.51 9.99 -6.38
N ALA A 50 -8.74 9.97 -5.30
CA ALA A 50 -7.52 9.17 -5.20
C ALA A 50 -7.88 7.67 -5.07
N GLN A 51 -8.92 7.34 -4.30
CA GLN A 51 -9.44 5.96 -4.18
C GLN A 51 -9.99 5.41 -5.52
N ALA A 52 -10.38 6.27 -6.46
CA ALA A 52 -10.78 5.84 -7.80
C ALA A 52 -9.59 5.53 -8.74
N LYS A 53 -8.35 5.87 -8.35
CA LYS A 53 -7.16 5.70 -9.21
C LYS A 53 -6.43 4.39 -8.92
N PRO A 54 -6.00 3.64 -9.94
CA PRO A 54 -5.17 2.44 -9.74
C PRO A 54 -3.86 2.73 -9.01
N GLU A 55 -3.30 3.94 -9.17
CA GLU A 55 -2.01 4.34 -8.58
C GLU A 55 -1.94 4.15 -7.06
N GLY A 56 -3.01 4.49 -6.34
CA GLY A 56 -3.04 4.33 -4.89
C GLY A 56 -2.94 2.86 -4.47
N TYR A 57 -3.62 1.98 -5.19
CA TYR A 57 -3.59 0.54 -4.92
C TYR A 57 -2.28 -0.11 -5.35
N MET A 58 -1.66 0.36 -6.43
CA MET A 58 -0.31 -0.05 -6.81
C MET A 58 0.70 0.28 -5.70
N TRP A 59 0.72 1.53 -5.22
CA TRP A 59 1.62 1.92 -4.14
C TRP A 59 1.31 1.18 -2.84
N LYS A 60 0.02 1.01 -2.50
CA LYS A 60 -0.39 0.22 -1.34
C LYS A 60 0.15 -1.22 -1.41
N THR A 61 0.07 -1.84 -2.59
CA THR A 61 0.65 -3.17 -2.84
C THR A 61 2.14 -3.17 -2.55
N LYS A 62 2.93 -2.29 -3.18
CA LYS A 62 4.38 -2.22 -2.99
C LYS A 62 4.76 -2.00 -1.51
N ILE A 63 4.09 -1.06 -0.85
CA ILE A 63 4.38 -0.68 0.54
C ILE A 63 4.14 -1.85 1.49
N TYR A 64 2.96 -2.46 1.44
CA TYR A 64 2.63 -3.54 2.36
C TYR A 64 3.37 -4.83 2.01
N ALA A 65 3.63 -5.11 0.74
CA ALA A 65 4.50 -6.22 0.34
C ALA A 65 5.96 -6.00 0.80
N GLY A 66 6.43 -4.75 0.84
CA GLY A 66 7.73 -4.38 1.42
C GLY A 66 7.86 -4.76 2.89
N PHE A 67 6.77 -4.73 3.67
CA PHE A 67 6.78 -5.21 5.06
C PHE A 67 6.90 -6.75 5.16
N LEU A 68 6.62 -7.50 4.09
CA LEU A 68 6.73 -8.97 4.09
C LEU A 68 8.17 -9.47 3.92
N VAL A 69 9.13 -8.60 3.64
CA VAL A 69 10.53 -9.01 3.48
C VAL A 69 11.41 -8.55 4.64
N ASP A 70 10.86 -7.78 5.60
CA ASP A 70 11.52 -7.36 6.83
C ASP A 70 10.86 -8.02 8.05
N GLU A 71 11.63 -8.73 8.87
CA GLU A 71 11.10 -9.50 10.01
C GLU A 71 10.51 -8.60 11.11
N LYS A 72 11.09 -7.43 11.36
CA LYS A 72 10.58 -6.49 12.37
C LYS A 72 9.27 -5.88 11.90
N ALA A 73 9.17 -5.54 10.62
CA ALA A 73 7.98 -5.02 10.00
C ALA A 73 6.86 -6.07 9.97
N LYS A 74 7.15 -7.34 9.68
CA LYS A 74 6.15 -8.43 9.78
C LYS A 74 5.49 -8.50 11.15
N LEU A 75 6.28 -8.39 12.22
CA LEU A 75 5.77 -8.41 13.59
C LEU A 75 4.88 -7.18 13.88
N LYS A 76 5.26 -6.01 13.36
CA LYS A 76 4.49 -4.76 13.51
C LYS A 76 3.21 -4.74 12.65
N TYR A 77 3.24 -5.38 11.49
CA TYR A 77 2.16 -5.41 10.50
C TYR A 77 1.73 -6.86 10.18
N PRO A 78 1.10 -7.57 11.13
CA PRO A 78 0.74 -8.98 10.95
C PRO A 78 -0.27 -9.21 9.82
N ASN A 79 -1.03 -8.18 9.45
CA ASN A 79 -2.01 -8.21 8.35
C ASN A 79 -1.46 -7.67 7.02
N ALA A 80 -0.15 -7.37 6.92
CA ALA A 80 0.41 -6.76 5.72
C ALA A 80 0.18 -7.60 4.46
N LEU A 81 0.19 -8.94 4.59
CA LEU A 81 -0.03 -9.84 3.46
C LEU A 81 -1.43 -9.64 2.87
N VAL A 82 -2.45 -9.71 3.71
CA VAL A 82 -3.86 -9.57 3.29
C VAL A 82 -4.07 -8.17 2.67
N ILE A 83 -3.52 -7.13 3.30
CA ILE A 83 -3.65 -5.77 2.78
C ILE A 83 -2.96 -5.59 1.42
N ALA A 84 -1.77 -6.18 1.24
CA ALA A 84 -1.03 -6.10 -0.01
C ALA A 84 -1.77 -6.85 -1.13
N ASP A 85 -2.30 -8.03 -0.84
CA ASP A 85 -3.07 -8.86 -1.79
C ASP A 85 -4.40 -8.20 -2.20
N GLU A 86 -5.17 -7.68 -1.24
CA GLU A 86 -6.41 -6.96 -1.53
C GLU A 86 -6.16 -5.69 -2.36
N ALA A 87 -5.08 -4.97 -2.04
CA ALA A 87 -4.67 -3.81 -2.82
C ALA A 87 -4.26 -4.21 -4.24
N PHE A 88 -3.51 -5.32 -4.39
CA PHE A 88 -3.10 -5.79 -5.70
C PHE A 88 -4.29 -6.23 -6.54
N THR A 89 -5.21 -7.01 -5.94
CA THR A 89 -6.47 -7.40 -6.57
C THR A 89 -7.25 -6.17 -7.05
N LYS A 90 -7.34 -5.13 -6.22
CA LYS A 90 -8.02 -3.89 -6.60
C LYS A 90 -7.28 -3.12 -7.70
N TYR A 91 -5.95 -3.10 -7.69
CA TYR A 91 -5.15 -2.55 -8.77
C TYR A 91 -5.46 -3.26 -10.09
N VAL A 92 -5.42 -4.59 -10.12
CA VAL A 92 -5.69 -5.40 -11.32
C VAL A 92 -7.10 -5.16 -11.87
N GLN A 93 -8.09 -4.98 -11.00
CA GLN A 93 -9.46 -4.62 -11.42
C GLN A 93 -9.55 -3.25 -12.12
N LEU A 94 -8.70 -2.29 -11.73
CA LEU A 94 -8.71 -0.93 -12.27
C LEU A 94 -7.76 -0.75 -13.46
N ASP A 95 -6.64 -1.48 -13.50
CA ASP A 95 -5.64 -1.47 -14.56
C ASP A 95 -5.04 -2.87 -14.76
N PRO A 96 -5.65 -3.71 -15.62
CA PRO A 96 -5.17 -5.06 -15.88
C PRO A 96 -3.93 -5.10 -16.80
N THR A 97 -3.48 -3.95 -17.32
CA THR A 97 -2.35 -3.90 -18.26
C THR A 97 -1.00 -3.96 -17.55
N PHE A 98 -0.98 -3.74 -16.23
CA PHE A 98 0.23 -3.64 -15.40
C PHE A 98 1.23 -2.56 -15.86
N LYS A 99 0.83 -1.65 -16.75
CA LYS A 99 1.72 -0.61 -17.28
C LYS A 99 2.25 0.27 -16.16
N MET A 100 1.39 0.65 -15.21
CA MET A 100 1.79 1.51 -14.10
C MET A 100 2.80 0.85 -13.17
N VAL A 101 2.63 -0.44 -12.87
CA VAL A 101 3.57 -1.25 -12.07
C VAL A 101 4.96 -1.22 -12.70
N LYS A 102 5.04 -1.41 -14.02
CA LYS A 102 6.30 -1.35 -14.78
C LYS A 102 6.89 0.06 -14.79
N ASP A 103 6.11 1.05 -15.21
CA ASP A 103 6.59 2.43 -15.42
C ASP A 103 7.02 3.12 -14.11
N ASN A 104 6.49 2.67 -12.96
CA ASN A 104 6.82 3.22 -11.64
C ASN A 104 7.78 2.36 -10.81
N ASN A 105 8.39 1.32 -11.39
CA ASN A 105 9.31 0.43 -10.66
C ASN A 105 8.68 -0.16 -9.38
N ALA A 106 7.45 -0.65 -9.51
CA ALA A 106 6.65 -1.24 -8.43
C ALA A 106 6.44 -2.75 -8.61
N THR A 107 7.21 -3.40 -9.48
CA THR A 107 7.16 -4.85 -9.76
C THR A 107 7.51 -5.69 -8.54
N ASP A 108 8.33 -5.16 -7.63
CA ASP A 108 8.66 -5.76 -6.35
C ASP A 108 7.45 -5.96 -5.45
N GLY A 109 6.37 -5.18 -5.59
CA GLY A 109 5.13 -5.39 -4.85
C GLY A 109 4.56 -6.80 -5.01
N PRO A 110 4.03 -7.16 -6.20
CA PRO A 110 3.52 -8.52 -6.44
C PRO A 110 4.58 -9.61 -6.29
N VAL A 111 5.84 -9.34 -6.65
CA VAL A 111 6.94 -10.31 -6.48
C VAL A 111 7.20 -10.63 -5.01
N ASN A 112 7.14 -9.63 -4.12
CA ASN A 112 7.34 -9.84 -2.69
C ASN A 112 6.16 -10.56 -2.04
N ILE A 113 4.93 -10.35 -2.52
CA ILE A 113 3.77 -11.18 -2.12
C ILE A 113 4.02 -12.64 -2.49
N PHE A 114 4.29 -12.91 -3.76
CA PHE A 114 4.52 -14.27 -4.27
C PHE A 114 5.68 -14.96 -3.55
N SER A 115 6.86 -14.34 -3.53
CA SER A 115 8.07 -14.96 -2.99
C SER A 115 7.99 -15.20 -1.48
N SER A 116 7.39 -14.28 -0.72
CA SER A 116 7.23 -14.43 0.73
C SER A 116 6.24 -15.54 1.05
N THR A 117 5.09 -15.57 0.37
CA THR A 117 4.04 -16.55 0.61
C THR A 117 4.43 -17.94 0.12
N PHE A 118 5.08 -18.06 -1.04
CA PHE A 118 5.59 -19.34 -1.51
C PHE A 118 6.63 -19.92 -0.54
N LYS A 119 7.57 -19.10 -0.06
CA LYS A 119 8.56 -19.52 0.96
C LYS A 119 7.90 -19.96 2.26
N ASP A 120 6.94 -19.18 2.76
CA ASP A 120 6.23 -19.47 4.00
C ASP A 120 5.35 -20.73 3.86
N GLY A 121 4.74 -20.92 2.70
CA GLY A 121 3.98 -22.12 2.33
C GLY A 121 4.85 -23.38 2.29
N VAL A 122 5.99 -23.34 1.59
CA VAL A 122 6.95 -24.46 1.56
C VAL A 122 7.46 -24.79 2.96
N ARG A 123 7.82 -23.79 3.76
CA ARG A 123 8.26 -24.00 5.15
C ARG A 123 7.20 -24.74 5.96
N THR A 124 5.97 -24.21 5.97
CA THR A 124 4.88 -24.76 6.78
C THR A 124 4.42 -26.12 6.29
N PHE A 125 4.48 -26.37 4.99
CA PHE A 125 4.26 -27.69 4.39
C PHE A 125 5.30 -28.69 4.90
N ASN A 126 6.59 -28.36 4.83
CA ASN A 126 7.66 -29.24 5.29
C ASN A 126 7.59 -29.53 6.80
N THR A 127 7.08 -28.59 7.60
CA THR A 127 6.83 -28.78 9.04
C THR A 127 5.47 -29.39 9.36
N LYS A 128 4.72 -29.87 8.35
CA LYS A 128 3.42 -30.53 8.48
C LYS A 128 2.31 -29.67 9.10
N VAL A 129 2.44 -28.34 9.00
CA VAL A 129 1.41 -27.39 9.42
C VAL A 129 0.55 -27.06 8.20
N TRP A 130 -0.31 -28.01 7.83
CA TRP A 130 -1.01 -28.03 6.53
C TRP A 130 -1.95 -26.84 6.33
N ASP A 131 -2.67 -26.44 7.38
CA ASP A 131 -3.60 -25.30 7.29
C ASP A 131 -2.85 -24.00 6.98
N SER A 132 -1.69 -23.79 7.62
CA SER A 132 -0.84 -22.63 7.31
C SER A 132 -0.23 -22.73 5.92
N ALA A 133 0.16 -23.92 5.48
CA ALA A 133 0.67 -24.11 4.12
C ALA A 133 -0.39 -23.75 3.07
N SER A 134 -1.61 -24.26 3.23
CA SER A 134 -2.76 -23.93 2.38
C SER A 134 -3.05 -22.43 2.38
N TYR A 135 -3.06 -21.81 3.56
CA TYR A 135 -3.24 -20.38 3.70
C TYR A 135 -2.21 -19.58 2.89
N TYR A 136 -0.92 -19.90 3.01
CA TYR A 136 0.11 -19.15 2.29
C TYR A 136 0.08 -19.42 0.78
N PHE A 137 -0.11 -20.67 0.35
CA PHE A 137 -0.17 -20.97 -1.09
C PHE A 137 -1.34 -20.30 -1.81
N LYS A 138 -2.44 -19.99 -1.12
CA LYS A 138 -3.55 -19.20 -1.68
C LYS A 138 -3.10 -17.83 -2.21
N PHE A 139 -2.07 -17.22 -1.62
CA PHE A 139 -1.55 -15.91 -2.00
C PHE A 139 -0.35 -15.99 -2.95
N ALA A 140 0.09 -17.20 -3.31
CA ALA A 140 1.27 -17.43 -4.16
C ALA A 140 0.86 -17.70 -5.62
N VAL A 141 -0.03 -16.86 -6.17
CA VAL A 141 -0.64 -17.01 -7.52
C VAL A 141 -0.53 -15.75 -8.35
#